data_AF-A0A0A2M2A8-F1
#
_entry.id   AF-A0A0A2M2A8-F1
#
_cell.length_a   1.000
_cell.length_b   1.000
_cell.length_c   1.000
_cell.angle_alpha   90.00
_cell.angle_beta   90.00
_cell.angle_gamma   90.00
#
_symmetry.space_group_name_H-M   'P 1'
#
loop_
_entity.id
_entity.type
_entity.pdbx_description
1 polymer ?
#
loop_
_entity_poly.entity_id
_entity_poly.type
_entity_poly.pdbx_seq_one_letter_code
_entity_poly.pdbx_strand_id
1 'polypeptide(L)'
;MKKIFTIVILFVYTVVLGQTASPVTHAKTIEDFVPKGWKQITIAKGDLNKDGKEDVALVIEDTDKKNFIPNENMGSKILNVNPRQLLVLFKDKAIDSYTLAVLQDAFIPEANSEEDPCLADPLLQDGGIDIKRGTLIVDFHDWVSCGSYWVGHVTYIFRYQQGSFMLIGYDTSEYNRASGEQNKTSINFVTKKKSVTTGDNVLADTTAKPKTVWADINITNLLRLEDVNRTTEMNY
;
A
#
# COMPACT_ATOMS: atom_id res chain seq x y z
N MET A 1 68.43 24.10 23.52
CA MET A 1 66.96 24.22 23.70
C MET A 1 66.30 23.91 22.36
N LYS A 2 65.65 22.74 22.22
CA LYS A 2 65.10 22.24 20.95
C LYS A 2 63.75 22.93 20.66
N LYS A 3 63.60 23.53 19.48
CA LYS A 3 62.34 24.12 19.01
C LYS A 3 61.44 22.99 18.48
N ILE A 4 60.30 22.75 19.11
CA ILE A 4 59.29 21.79 18.65
C ILE A 4 58.33 22.55 17.73
N PHE A 5 58.26 22.15 16.47
CA PHE A 5 57.28 22.63 15.51
C PHE A 5 56.04 21.72 15.61
N THR A 6 54.93 22.25 16.12
CA THR A 6 53.66 21.54 16.18
C THR A 6 52.93 21.72 14.84
N ILE A 7 52.77 20.65 14.07
CA ILE A 7 51.94 20.62 12.87
C ILE A 7 50.53 20.22 13.29
N VAL A 8 49.57 21.15 13.13
CA VAL A 8 48.14 20.90 13.34
C VAL A 8 47.57 20.38 12.02
N ILE A 9 47.23 19.10 11.97
CA ILE A 9 46.56 18.48 10.81
C ILE A 9 45.05 18.63 11.01
N LEU A 10 44.43 19.48 10.20
CA LEU A 10 42.99 19.70 10.18
C LEU A 10 42.32 18.60 9.34
N PHE A 11 41.70 17.61 9.98
CA PHE A 11 40.84 16.64 9.29
C PHE A 11 39.50 17.30 8.94
N VAL A 12 39.30 17.65 7.68
CA VAL A 12 38.00 18.09 7.16
C VAL A 12 37.20 16.83 6.80
N TYR A 13 36.24 16.45 7.65
CA TYR A 13 35.30 15.39 7.33
C TYR A 13 34.24 15.94 6.36
N THR A 14 34.28 15.54 5.09
CA THR A 14 33.16 15.78 4.18
C THR A 14 32.04 14.80 4.52
N VAL A 15 30.99 15.29 5.17
CA VAL A 15 29.75 14.54 5.33
C VAL A 15 29.08 14.44 3.97
N VAL A 16 29.14 13.27 3.33
CA VAL A 16 28.36 12.97 2.14
C VAL A 16 26.93 12.75 2.59
N LEU A 17 26.12 13.82 2.56
CA LEU A 17 24.68 13.69 2.62
C LEU A 17 24.25 13.01 1.31
N GLY A 18 23.78 11.76 1.38
CA GLY A 18 23.14 11.12 0.25
C GLY A 18 21.93 11.96 -0.16
N GLN A 19 22.02 12.66 -1.30
CA GLN A 19 20.86 13.31 -1.88
C GLN A 19 19.90 12.22 -2.33
N THR A 20 18.78 12.07 -1.62
CA THR A 20 17.61 11.43 -2.20
C THR A 20 17.14 12.35 -3.33
N ALA A 21 17.15 11.84 -4.56
CA ALA A 21 16.67 12.60 -5.70
C ALA A 21 15.19 12.95 -5.46
N SER A 22 14.81 14.21 -5.70
CA SER A 22 13.40 14.61 -5.61
C SER A 22 12.56 13.81 -6.61
N PRO A 23 11.32 13.45 -6.26
CA PRO A 23 10.47 12.66 -7.15
C PRO A 23 10.17 13.43 -8.43
N VAL A 24 10.10 12.71 -9.55
CA VAL A 24 9.68 13.26 -10.84
C VAL A 24 8.21 13.70 -10.71
N THR A 25 7.93 14.98 -10.93
CA THR A 25 6.57 15.51 -10.79
C THR A 25 5.82 15.58 -12.12
N HIS A 26 6.53 15.62 -13.24
CA HIS A 26 5.96 15.66 -14.59
C HIS A 26 6.83 14.88 -15.56
N ALA A 27 6.24 14.02 -16.38
CA ALA A 27 6.97 13.29 -17.42
C ALA A 27 6.05 12.84 -18.55
N LYS A 28 6.63 12.44 -19.69
CA LYS A 28 5.84 12.03 -20.86
C LYS A 28 5.31 10.61 -20.72
N THR A 29 6.15 9.70 -20.22
CA THR A 29 5.76 8.30 -20.06
C THR A 29 5.73 7.90 -18.59
N ILE A 30 5.13 6.75 -18.30
CA ILE A 30 4.95 6.24 -16.93
C ILE A 30 6.30 5.77 -16.38
N GLU A 31 7.15 5.22 -17.25
CA GLU A 31 8.47 4.69 -16.92
C GLU A 31 9.41 5.79 -16.40
N ASP A 32 9.24 7.03 -16.85
CA ASP A 32 10.01 8.18 -16.37
C ASP A 32 9.76 8.49 -14.88
N PHE A 33 8.66 8.01 -14.30
CA PHE A 33 8.37 8.12 -12.86
C PHE A 33 8.99 7.00 -12.03
N VAL A 34 9.53 5.95 -12.67
CA VAL A 34 10.19 4.83 -11.97
C VAL A 34 11.66 5.18 -11.75
N PRO A 35 12.12 5.41 -10.51
CA PRO A 35 13.50 5.80 -10.26
C PRO A 35 14.47 4.68 -10.63
N LYS A 36 15.72 5.05 -10.93
CA LYS A 36 16.78 4.06 -11.11
C LYS A 36 16.93 3.22 -9.85
N GLY A 37 16.99 1.89 -10.02
CA GLY A 37 17.04 0.95 -8.90
C GLY A 37 15.66 0.53 -8.39
N TRP A 38 14.58 0.98 -9.03
CA TRP A 38 13.22 0.54 -8.77
C TRP A 38 12.66 -0.19 -9.99
N LYS A 39 11.62 -0.99 -9.77
CA LYS A 39 10.84 -1.65 -10.83
C LYS A 39 9.35 -1.42 -10.61
N GLN A 40 8.59 -1.36 -11.69
CA GLN A 40 7.13 -1.46 -11.64
C GLN A 40 6.72 -2.88 -11.24
N ILE A 41 5.76 -3.01 -10.32
CA ILE A 41 5.19 -4.31 -9.91
C ILE A 41 3.71 -4.47 -10.29
N THR A 42 2.91 -3.41 -10.27
CA THR A 42 1.53 -3.44 -10.76
C THR A 42 1.07 -2.05 -11.22
N ILE A 43 0.09 -2.02 -12.11
CA ILE A 43 -0.46 -0.80 -12.71
C ILE A 43 -1.97 -0.95 -12.90
N ALA A 44 -2.71 0.09 -12.55
CA ALA A 44 -4.13 0.25 -12.87
C ALA A 44 -4.36 1.55 -13.63
N LYS A 45 -5.37 1.56 -14.49
CA LYS A 45 -5.68 2.69 -15.36
C LYS A 45 -7.16 3.02 -15.32
N GLY A 46 -7.49 4.30 -15.31
CA GLY A 46 -8.86 4.78 -15.37
C GLY A 46 -8.97 6.25 -14.97
N ASP A 47 -10.13 6.84 -15.23
CA ASP A 47 -10.38 8.26 -14.96
C ASP A 47 -10.66 8.49 -13.47
N LEU A 48 -9.69 9.04 -12.73
CA LEU A 48 -9.76 9.26 -11.28
C LEU A 48 -10.29 10.66 -10.93
N ASN A 49 -10.00 11.66 -11.77
CA ASN A 49 -10.39 13.05 -11.54
C ASN A 49 -11.66 13.48 -12.33
N LYS A 50 -12.24 12.56 -13.11
CA LYS A 50 -13.46 12.71 -13.92
C LYS A 50 -13.32 13.71 -15.06
N ASP A 51 -12.14 13.84 -15.63
CA ASP A 51 -11.88 14.72 -16.77
C ASP A 51 -11.95 14.00 -18.13
N GLY A 52 -12.32 12.72 -18.14
CA GLY A 52 -12.41 11.88 -19.34
C GLY A 52 -11.05 11.43 -19.87
N LYS A 53 -9.99 11.49 -19.06
CA LYS A 53 -8.67 10.96 -19.39
C LYS A 53 -8.35 9.76 -18.52
N GLU A 54 -7.51 8.89 -19.06
CA GLU A 54 -7.09 7.67 -18.37
C GLU A 54 -5.89 7.99 -17.49
N ASP A 55 -6.15 8.19 -16.20
CA ASP A 55 -5.12 8.36 -15.17
C ASP A 55 -4.51 6.99 -14.81
N VAL A 56 -3.41 7.02 -14.06
CA VAL A 56 -2.63 5.82 -13.70
C VAL A 56 -2.46 5.74 -12.20
N ALA A 57 -2.68 4.57 -11.64
CA ALA A 57 -2.14 4.17 -10.34
C ALA A 57 -1.04 3.13 -10.58
N LEU A 58 0.12 3.32 -9.95
CA LEU A 58 1.32 2.54 -10.18
C LEU A 58 1.93 2.16 -8.83
N VAL A 59 2.28 0.89 -8.65
CA VAL A 59 3.12 0.47 -7.54
C VAL A 59 4.50 0.12 -8.06
N ILE A 60 5.52 0.67 -7.42
CA ILE A 60 6.93 0.38 -7.66
C ILE A 60 7.58 -0.26 -6.43
N GLU A 61 8.61 -1.07 -6.65
CA GLU A 61 9.40 -1.75 -5.62
C GLU A 61 10.89 -1.46 -5.84
N ASP A 62 11.62 -1.17 -4.76
CA ASP A 62 13.08 -1.06 -4.79
C ASP A 62 13.71 -2.42 -5.20
N THR A 63 14.93 -2.39 -5.71
CA THR A 63 15.68 -3.56 -6.14
C THR A 63 17.05 -3.65 -5.47
N ASP A 64 17.29 -2.91 -4.38
CA ASP A 64 18.53 -3.04 -3.60
C ASP A 64 18.71 -4.50 -3.15
N LYS A 65 19.84 -5.07 -3.58
CA LYS A 65 20.24 -6.44 -3.27
C LYS A 65 20.40 -6.69 -1.78
N LYS A 66 20.61 -5.63 -0.98
CA LYS A 66 20.73 -5.73 0.48
C LYS A 66 19.41 -6.10 1.17
N ASN A 67 18.29 -5.79 0.54
CA ASN A 67 16.95 -6.09 1.05
C ASN A 67 16.42 -7.45 0.55
N PHE A 68 17.28 -8.26 -0.05
CA PHE A 68 17.03 -9.67 -0.28
C PHE A 68 17.75 -10.47 0.80
N ILE A 69 17.01 -10.86 1.83
CA ILE A 69 17.57 -11.42 3.05
C ILE A 69 17.43 -12.95 3.01
N PRO A 70 18.51 -13.72 3.21
CA PRO A 70 18.43 -15.16 3.38
C PRO A 70 17.60 -15.51 4.61
N ASN A 71 16.71 -16.49 4.47
CA ASN A 71 15.89 -17.00 5.56
C ASN A 71 16.11 -18.51 5.72
N GLU A 72 16.52 -18.91 6.92
CA GLU A 72 16.76 -20.30 7.32
C GLU A 72 15.55 -20.91 8.05
N ASN A 73 14.50 -20.14 8.29
CA ASN A 73 13.27 -20.58 8.95
C ASN A 73 12.23 -21.10 7.94
N MET A 74 10.99 -21.30 8.38
CA MET A 74 9.86 -21.60 7.48
C MET A 74 9.62 -20.44 6.50
N GLY A 75 8.89 -20.71 5.40
CA GLY A 75 8.58 -19.73 4.37
C GLY A 75 9.57 -19.74 3.19
N SER A 76 9.73 -18.59 2.54
CA SER A 76 10.68 -18.46 1.41
C SER A 76 12.11 -18.49 1.90
N LYS A 77 13.03 -19.10 1.13
CA LYS A 77 14.48 -19.10 1.42
C LYS A 77 15.14 -17.72 1.30
N ILE A 78 14.53 -16.84 0.52
CA ILE A 78 14.97 -15.45 0.34
C ILE A 78 13.74 -14.57 0.52
N LEU A 79 13.81 -13.64 1.48
CA LEU A 79 12.78 -12.65 1.74
C LEU A 79 13.12 -11.38 0.99
N ASN A 80 12.15 -10.85 0.25
CA ASN A 80 12.25 -9.55 -0.39
C ASN A 80 11.58 -8.49 0.49
N VAL A 81 12.39 -7.78 1.26
CA VAL A 81 11.98 -6.68 2.15
C VAL A 81 12.25 -5.32 1.51
N ASN A 82 12.25 -5.24 0.18
CA ASN A 82 12.40 -3.96 -0.51
C ASN A 82 11.15 -3.10 -0.30
N PRO A 83 11.32 -1.80 0.04
CA PRO A 83 10.21 -0.90 0.20
C PRO A 83 9.46 -0.71 -1.12
N ARG A 84 8.17 -0.41 -0.99
CA ARG A 84 7.27 -0.14 -2.11
C ARG A 84 6.65 1.24 -1.98
N GLN A 85 6.31 1.81 -3.13
CA GLN A 85 5.65 3.11 -3.22
C GLN A 85 4.44 3.02 -4.13
N LEU A 86 3.37 3.71 -3.74
CA LEU A 86 2.18 3.92 -4.57
C LEU A 86 2.25 5.31 -5.19
N LEU A 87 2.14 5.38 -6.51
CA LEU A 87 2.07 6.60 -7.28
C LEU A 87 0.68 6.71 -7.92
N VAL A 88 0.15 7.93 -7.94
CA VAL A 88 -1.02 8.28 -8.76
C VAL A 88 -0.63 9.39 -9.71
N LEU A 89 -0.87 9.18 -11.00
CA LEU A 89 -0.47 10.07 -12.08
C LEU A 89 -1.70 10.53 -12.86
N PHE A 90 -1.95 11.83 -12.91
CA PHE A 90 -2.99 12.40 -13.77
C PHE A 90 -2.49 12.57 -15.19
N LYS A 91 -3.30 12.15 -16.17
CA LYS A 91 -2.97 12.33 -17.58
C LYS A 91 -3.30 13.76 -18.02
N ASP A 92 -2.34 14.42 -18.64
CA ASP A 92 -2.58 15.67 -19.38
C ASP A 92 -2.54 15.40 -20.89
N LYS A 93 -3.71 15.51 -21.56
CA LYS A 93 -3.82 15.35 -23.01
C LYS A 93 -3.30 16.57 -23.80
N ALA A 94 -3.28 17.76 -23.22
CA ALA A 94 -2.88 18.97 -23.95
C ALA A 94 -1.39 18.92 -24.34
N ILE A 95 -0.57 18.33 -23.48
CA ILE A 95 0.89 18.19 -23.66
C ILE A 95 1.33 16.72 -23.76
N ASP A 96 0.37 15.80 -23.82
CA ASP A 96 0.55 14.34 -23.85
C ASP A 96 1.55 13.83 -22.80
N SER A 97 1.31 14.23 -21.54
CA SER A 97 2.19 13.92 -20.41
C SER A 97 1.38 13.44 -19.20
N TYR A 98 2.08 13.13 -18.12
CA TYR A 98 1.52 12.84 -16.82
C TYR A 98 2.05 13.81 -15.78
N THR A 99 1.25 14.05 -14.74
CA THR A 99 1.61 14.81 -13.55
C THR A 99 1.43 13.94 -12.32
N LEU A 100 2.42 13.90 -11.43
CA LEU A 100 2.33 13.20 -10.15
C LEU A 100 1.31 13.89 -9.25
N ALA A 101 0.24 13.17 -8.90
CA ALA A 101 -0.80 13.61 -7.99
C ALA A 101 -0.53 13.18 -6.55
N VAL A 102 -0.08 11.93 -6.37
CA VAL A 102 0.29 11.36 -5.07
C VAL A 102 1.53 10.51 -5.24
N LEU A 103 2.45 10.63 -4.28
CA LEU A 103 3.48 9.65 -3.98
C LEU A 103 3.30 9.25 -2.53
N GLN A 104 2.98 8.00 -2.28
CA GLN A 104 2.81 7.46 -0.94
C GLN A 104 3.90 6.43 -0.65
N ASP A 105 4.69 6.69 0.39
CA ASP A 105 5.65 5.78 1.00
C ASP A 105 5.09 5.05 2.23
N ALA A 106 5.30 3.74 2.29
CA ALA A 106 4.91 2.84 3.39
C ALA A 106 3.43 2.42 3.49
N PHE A 107 2.53 2.89 2.61
CA PHE A 107 1.17 2.32 2.53
C PHE A 107 1.15 0.91 1.92
N ILE A 108 2.00 0.66 0.93
CA ILE A 108 2.15 -0.67 0.33
C ILE A 108 3.17 -1.48 1.14
N PRO A 109 2.80 -2.63 1.71
CA PRO A 109 3.72 -3.47 2.44
C PRO A 109 4.73 -4.13 1.51
N GLU A 110 5.92 -4.41 2.04
CA GLU A 110 6.95 -5.21 1.40
C GLU A 110 6.43 -6.59 0.95
N ALA A 111 7.15 -7.22 0.02
CA ALA A 111 6.74 -8.52 -0.53
C ALA A 111 6.76 -9.64 0.52
N ASN A 112 7.68 -9.55 1.49
CA ASN A 112 7.87 -10.50 2.56
C ASN A 112 8.16 -9.77 3.88
N SER A 113 8.11 -10.50 5.00
CA SER A 113 8.41 -9.99 6.34
C SER A 113 9.47 -10.87 7.00
N GLU A 114 10.47 -10.26 7.66
CA GLU A 114 11.40 -10.99 8.52
C GLU A 114 10.71 -11.49 9.81
N GLU A 115 9.72 -10.75 10.30
CA GLU A 115 8.95 -11.12 11.50
C GLU A 115 7.94 -12.24 11.21
N ASP A 116 7.38 -12.27 9.99
CA ASP A 116 6.52 -13.33 9.49
C ASP A 116 6.96 -13.85 8.11
N PRO A 117 8.00 -14.71 8.06
CA PRO A 117 8.55 -15.23 6.80
C PRO A 117 7.60 -16.11 5.99
N CYS A 118 6.50 -16.55 6.59
CA CYS A 118 5.48 -17.38 5.97
C CYS A 118 4.36 -16.56 5.30
N LEU A 119 4.31 -15.25 5.55
CA LEU A 119 3.36 -14.32 4.91
C LEU A 119 3.67 -14.23 3.42
N ALA A 120 2.66 -14.56 2.60
CA ALA A 120 2.66 -14.27 1.18
C ALA A 120 2.62 -12.77 0.91
N ASP A 121 3.08 -12.37 -0.29
CA ASP A 121 3.00 -10.99 -0.74
C ASP A 121 1.56 -10.46 -0.66
N PRO A 122 1.26 -9.51 0.25
CA PRO A 122 -0.12 -9.10 0.50
C PRO A 122 -0.75 -8.38 -0.68
N LEU A 123 0.05 -7.83 -1.61
CA LEU A 123 -0.47 -7.07 -2.75
C LEU A 123 -0.66 -7.93 -4.00
N LEU A 124 0.23 -8.89 -4.27
CA LEU A 124 0.32 -9.50 -5.61
C LEU A 124 -0.29 -10.91 -5.76
N GLN A 125 -0.55 -11.65 -4.67
CA GLN A 125 -1.13 -13.00 -4.82
C GLN A 125 -2.62 -12.97 -5.14
N ASP A 126 -3.41 -12.37 -4.26
CA ASP A 126 -4.87 -12.26 -4.42
C ASP A 126 -5.39 -10.86 -4.02
N GLY A 127 -4.49 -9.87 -4.00
CA GLY A 127 -4.80 -8.46 -3.81
C GLY A 127 -4.57 -7.64 -5.09
N GLY A 128 -4.31 -6.34 -4.92
CA GLY A 128 -3.80 -5.50 -5.99
C GLY A 128 -4.29 -4.06 -5.94
N ILE A 129 -4.18 -3.38 -7.07
CA ILE A 129 -4.75 -2.05 -7.28
C ILE A 129 -5.71 -2.07 -8.46
N ASP A 130 -6.78 -1.28 -8.36
CA ASP A 130 -7.76 -1.11 -9.45
C ASP A 130 -8.26 0.34 -9.50
N ILE A 131 -8.73 0.75 -10.67
CA ILE A 131 -9.43 2.02 -10.85
C ILE A 131 -10.81 1.73 -11.44
N LYS A 132 -11.84 1.97 -10.63
CA LYS A 132 -13.23 1.68 -11.01
C LYS A 132 -14.12 2.84 -10.66
N ARG A 133 -14.88 3.33 -11.65
CA ARG A 133 -15.91 4.39 -11.46
C ARG A 133 -15.37 5.65 -10.74
N GLY A 134 -14.14 6.07 -11.05
CA GLY A 134 -13.51 7.24 -10.45
C GLY A 134 -13.06 7.06 -9.00
N THR A 135 -12.78 5.82 -8.59
CA THR A 135 -12.15 5.51 -7.31
C THR A 135 -10.93 4.65 -7.52
N LEU A 136 -9.88 4.95 -6.76
CA LEU A 136 -8.72 4.09 -6.59
C LEU A 136 -9.04 3.05 -5.52
N ILE A 137 -8.86 1.79 -5.84
CA ILE A 137 -9.06 0.65 -4.95
C ILE A 137 -7.69 0.03 -4.70
N VAL A 138 -7.35 -0.20 -3.43
CA VAL A 138 -6.14 -0.93 -3.03
C VAL A 138 -6.57 -2.08 -2.13
N ASP A 139 -6.31 -3.30 -2.58
CA ASP A 139 -6.70 -4.54 -1.93
C ASP A 139 -5.45 -5.30 -1.45
N PHE A 140 -5.53 -5.80 -0.22
CA PHE A 140 -4.49 -6.64 0.37
C PHE A 140 -5.08 -7.98 0.80
N HIS A 141 -4.34 -9.05 0.55
CA HIS A 141 -4.65 -10.41 0.95
C HIS A 141 -3.59 -10.95 1.91
N ASP A 142 -3.98 -11.16 3.17
CA ASP A 142 -3.10 -11.67 4.21
C ASP A 142 -3.24 -13.18 4.34
N TRP A 143 -2.31 -13.89 3.72
CA TRP A 143 -2.20 -15.35 3.78
C TRP A 143 -0.85 -15.78 4.33
N VAL A 144 -0.89 -16.51 5.44
CA VAL A 144 0.32 -17.05 6.07
C VAL A 144 0.35 -18.57 5.87
N SER A 145 1.41 -19.04 5.21
CA SER A 145 1.57 -20.46 4.87
C SER A 145 1.79 -21.38 6.08
N CYS A 146 2.24 -20.84 7.22
CA CYS A 146 2.50 -21.59 8.44
C CYS A 146 1.97 -20.87 9.69
N GLY A 147 1.57 -21.61 10.71
CA GLY A 147 1.24 -21.04 12.03
C GLY A 147 -0.09 -20.28 12.17
N SER A 148 -0.69 -19.77 11.08
CA SER A 148 -1.99 -19.08 11.12
C SER A 148 -3.16 -19.93 10.61
N TYR A 149 -4.26 -19.87 11.36
CA TYR A 149 -5.56 -20.41 10.96
C TYR A 149 -6.43 -19.39 10.23
N TRP A 150 -6.07 -18.12 10.23
CA TRP A 150 -6.87 -17.04 9.66
C TRP A 150 -6.26 -16.51 8.37
N VAL A 151 -7.14 -16.11 7.46
CA VAL A 151 -6.81 -15.45 6.21
C VAL A 151 -7.58 -14.15 6.16
N GLY A 152 -6.89 -13.05 5.91
CA GLY A 152 -7.44 -11.71 5.88
C GLY A 152 -7.54 -11.14 4.47
N HIS A 153 -8.53 -10.27 4.26
CA HIS A 153 -8.55 -9.32 3.16
C HIS A 153 -8.87 -7.93 3.71
N VAL A 154 -8.22 -6.92 3.15
CA VAL A 154 -8.48 -5.52 3.47
C VAL A 154 -8.51 -4.71 2.17
N THR A 155 -9.63 -4.04 1.93
CA THR A 155 -9.82 -3.17 0.76
C THR A 155 -9.96 -1.72 1.20
N TYR A 156 -9.13 -0.83 0.65
CA TYR A 156 -9.24 0.60 0.80
C TYR A 156 -9.79 1.23 -0.48
N ILE A 157 -10.77 2.13 -0.35
CA ILE A 157 -11.40 2.81 -1.48
C ILE A 157 -11.22 4.32 -1.34
N PHE A 158 -10.46 4.91 -2.26
CA PHE A 158 -10.17 6.34 -2.29
C PHE A 158 -10.89 7.02 -3.44
N ARG A 159 -11.30 8.27 -3.21
CA ARG A 159 -11.86 9.14 -4.24
C ARG A 159 -11.11 10.46 -4.26
N TYR A 160 -10.72 10.90 -5.45
CA TYR A 160 -10.16 12.24 -5.61
C TYR A 160 -11.25 13.30 -5.40
N GLN A 161 -11.07 14.15 -4.39
CA GLN A 161 -11.96 15.26 -4.07
C GLN A 161 -11.22 16.29 -3.22
N GLN A 162 -11.58 17.57 -3.37
CA GLN A 162 -10.96 18.66 -2.60
C GLN A 162 -9.42 18.71 -2.75
N GLY A 163 -8.89 18.28 -3.91
CA GLY A 163 -7.45 18.30 -4.19
C GLY A 163 -6.65 17.12 -3.62
N SER A 164 -7.30 16.13 -3.01
CA SER A 164 -6.62 14.97 -2.42
C SER A 164 -7.41 13.67 -2.66
N PHE A 165 -6.74 12.53 -2.52
CA PHE A 165 -7.39 11.21 -2.52
C PHE A 165 -7.92 10.93 -1.12
N MET A 166 -9.23 11.05 -0.93
CA MET A 166 -9.86 10.85 0.37
C MET A 166 -10.36 9.41 0.51
N LEU A 167 -10.11 8.78 1.64
CA LEU A 167 -10.64 7.46 1.98
C LEU A 167 -12.16 7.56 2.17
N ILE A 168 -12.92 6.88 1.32
CA ILE A 168 -14.39 6.88 1.34
C ILE A 168 -14.99 5.54 1.73
N GLY A 169 -14.23 4.46 1.61
CA GLY A 169 -14.65 3.11 1.94
C GLY A 169 -13.50 2.27 2.49
N TYR A 170 -13.82 1.37 3.40
CA TYR A 170 -12.89 0.40 3.97
C TYR A 170 -13.64 -0.90 4.26
N ASP A 171 -13.20 -1.99 3.65
CA ASP A 171 -13.79 -3.30 3.81
C ASP A 171 -12.75 -4.28 4.35
N THR A 172 -13.14 -5.13 5.30
CA THR A 172 -12.32 -6.25 5.76
C THR A 172 -13.11 -7.53 5.70
N SER A 173 -12.41 -8.63 5.46
CA SER A 173 -12.92 -9.96 5.71
C SER A 173 -11.84 -10.83 6.30
N GLU A 174 -12.19 -11.69 7.24
CA GLU A 174 -11.28 -12.67 7.80
C GLU A 174 -12.00 -14.00 7.89
N TYR A 175 -11.37 -15.09 7.45
CA TYR A 175 -11.95 -16.42 7.56
C TYR A 175 -10.99 -17.45 8.13
N ASN A 176 -11.54 -18.38 8.89
CA ASN A 176 -10.80 -19.49 9.47
C ASN A 176 -10.65 -20.59 8.40
N ARG A 177 -9.41 -20.98 8.11
CA ARG A 177 -9.08 -21.96 7.06
C ARG A 177 -9.64 -23.36 7.32
N ALA A 178 -9.85 -23.72 8.58
CA ALA A 178 -10.31 -25.05 8.97
C ALA A 178 -11.83 -25.12 9.10
N SER A 179 -12.45 -24.14 9.77
CA SER A 179 -13.90 -24.12 9.98
C SER A 179 -14.68 -23.44 8.85
N GLY A 180 -14.01 -22.58 8.07
CA GLY A 180 -14.64 -21.70 7.08
C GLY A 180 -15.36 -20.50 7.70
N GLU A 181 -15.45 -20.39 9.02
CA GLU A 181 -16.11 -19.27 9.70
C GLU A 181 -15.52 -17.94 9.24
N GLN A 182 -16.38 -16.98 8.90
CA GLN A 182 -15.98 -15.71 8.33
C GLN A 182 -16.66 -14.53 9.04
N ASN A 183 -15.86 -13.50 9.26
CA ASN A 183 -16.31 -12.19 9.69
C ASN A 183 -16.01 -11.15 8.61
N LYS A 184 -16.91 -10.18 8.44
CA LYS A 184 -16.74 -9.06 7.49
C LYS A 184 -17.06 -7.75 8.17
N THR A 185 -16.26 -6.72 7.92
CA THR A 185 -16.58 -5.35 8.27
C THR A 185 -16.60 -4.51 7.01
N SER A 186 -17.56 -3.58 6.90
CA SER A 186 -17.59 -2.58 5.84
C SER A 186 -17.86 -1.22 6.46
N ILE A 187 -17.08 -0.21 6.09
CA ILE A 187 -17.21 1.15 6.56
C ILE A 187 -17.36 2.06 5.36
N ASN A 188 -18.44 2.85 5.34
CA ASN A 188 -18.63 3.94 4.41
C ASN A 188 -18.45 5.26 5.15
N PHE A 189 -17.31 5.91 4.95
CA PHE A 189 -16.97 7.14 5.66
C PHE A 189 -17.81 8.34 5.19
N VAL A 190 -18.35 8.30 3.97
CA VAL A 190 -19.20 9.38 3.45
C VAL A 190 -20.57 9.36 4.12
N THR A 191 -21.18 8.17 4.26
CA THR A 191 -22.47 8.02 4.94
C THR A 191 -22.32 7.88 6.46
N LYS A 192 -21.09 7.75 6.95
CA LYS A 192 -20.74 7.51 8.35
C LYS A 192 -21.41 6.26 8.90
N LYS A 193 -21.45 5.19 8.10
CA LYS A 193 -22.04 3.91 8.48
C LYS A 193 -21.02 2.79 8.46
N LYS A 194 -21.15 1.90 9.43
CA LYS A 194 -20.40 0.66 9.53
C LYS A 194 -21.37 -0.52 9.58
N SER A 195 -21.02 -1.59 8.90
CA SER A 195 -21.68 -2.89 9.05
C SER A 195 -20.67 -3.94 9.48
N VAL A 196 -21.08 -4.81 10.39
CA VAL A 196 -20.31 -5.99 10.80
C VAL A 196 -21.18 -7.21 10.54
N THR A 197 -20.67 -8.16 9.78
CA THR A 197 -21.32 -9.44 9.47
C THR A 197 -20.57 -10.57 10.15
N THR A 198 -21.29 -11.39 10.91
CA THR A 198 -20.76 -12.55 11.66
C THR A 198 -21.58 -13.81 11.37
N GLY A 199 -20.99 -14.98 11.61
CA GLY A 199 -21.67 -16.27 11.39
C GLY A 199 -21.84 -16.60 9.91
N ASP A 200 -21.06 -15.94 9.05
CA ASP A 200 -20.87 -16.33 7.66
C ASP A 200 -19.88 -17.51 7.58
N ASN A 201 -19.88 -18.26 6.49
CA ASN A 201 -18.94 -19.35 6.32
C ASN A 201 -18.60 -19.59 4.85
N VAL A 202 -17.32 -19.45 4.48
CA VAL A 202 -16.86 -19.55 3.08
C VAL A 202 -16.88 -20.97 2.53
N LEU A 203 -17.01 -21.98 3.39
CA LEU A 203 -17.10 -23.40 3.04
C LEU A 203 -18.53 -23.94 3.10
N ALA A 204 -19.50 -23.15 3.59
CA ALA A 204 -20.87 -23.61 3.73
C ALA A 204 -21.64 -23.43 2.41
N ASP A 205 -22.16 -24.53 1.88
CA ASP A 205 -22.87 -24.50 0.60
C ASP A 205 -24.21 -23.76 0.65
N THR A 206 -24.91 -23.72 1.80
CA THR A 206 -26.22 -23.03 1.94
C THR A 206 -26.77 -22.88 3.37
N THR A 207 -26.14 -23.48 4.40
CA THR A 207 -26.70 -23.51 5.77
C THR A 207 -26.28 -22.33 6.66
N ALA A 208 -25.31 -21.53 6.22
CA ALA A 208 -24.89 -20.33 6.93
C ALA A 208 -26.05 -19.32 7.00
N LYS A 209 -26.23 -18.71 8.17
CA LYS A 209 -27.23 -17.65 8.39
C LYS A 209 -26.49 -16.42 8.91
N PRO A 210 -25.73 -15.73 8.03
CA PRO A 210 -24.95 -14.58 8.44
C PRO A 210 -25.87 -13.50 8.99
N LYS A 211 -25.40 -12.84 10.05
CA LYS A 211 -26.10 -11.71 10.67
C LYS A 211 -25.27 -10.46 10.49
N THR A 212 -25.87 -9.43 9.90
CA THR A 212 -25.27 -8.11 9.74
C THR A 212 -25.87 -7.14 10.75
N VAL A 213 -25.01 -6.46 11.51
CA VAL A 213 -25.36 -5.37 12.41
C VAL A 213 -24.83 -4.07 11.82
N TRP A 214 -25.65 -3.02 11.86
CA TRP A 214 -25.31 -1.68 11.39
C TRP A 214 -25.13 -0.72 12.57
N ALA A 215 -24.17 0.18 12.45
CA ALA A 215 -23.93 1.26 13.40
C ALA A 215 -23.53 2.53 12.64
N ASP A 216 -23.79 3.68 13.25
CA ASP A 216 -23.21 4.94 12.80
C ASP A 216 -21.80 5.09 13.39
N ILE A 217 -20.89 5.70 12.63
CA ILE A 217 -19.52 6.01 13.07
C ILE A 217 -19.34 7.52 13.28
N ASN A 218 -18.53 7.89 14.26
CA ASN A 218 -18.26 9.29 14.54
C ASN A 218 -16.92 9.74 13.97
N ILE A 219 -16.96 10.33 12.78
CA ILE A 219 -15.80 10.97 12.14
C ILE A 219 -16.08 12.44 11.85
N THR A 220 -15.06 13.27 12.01
CA THR A 220 -15.13 14.69 11.66
C THR A 220 -14.70 14.93 10.21
N ASN A 221 -13.59 14.32 9.80
CA ASN A 221 -13.01 14.46 8.47
C ASN A 221 -12.66 13.08 7.89
N LEU A 222 -12.61 13.01 6.55
CA LEU A 222 -12.06 11.84 5.86
C LEU A 222 -10.53 11.87 5.93
N LEU A 223 -9.91 10.70 5.94
CA LEU A 223 -8.45 10.56 5.85
C LEU A 223 -7.98 10.74 4.41
N ARG A 224 -6.81 11.36 4.22
CA ARG A 224 -6.14 11.39 2.91
C ARG A 224 -5.35 10.10 2.72
N LEU A 225 -5.12 9.68 1.47
CA LEU A 225 -4.26 8.55 1.15
C LEU A 225 -2.87 8.70 1.79
N GLU A 226 -2.34 9.92 1.82
CA GLU A 226 -1.06 10.26 2.44
C GLU A 226 -1.05 10.06 3.98
N ASP A 227 -2.22 10.07 4.62
CA ASP A 227 -2.38 9.91 6.06
C ASP A 227 -2.75 8.47 6.47
N VAL A 228 -2.92 7.56 5.50
CA VAL A 228 -3.30 6.16 5.77
C VAL A 228 -2.08 5.26 5.73
N ASN A 229 -1.83 4.56 6.83
CA ASN A 229 -0.93 3.41 6.87
C ASN A 229 -1.74 2.11 6.94
N ARG A 230 -1.25 1.00 6.39
CA ARG A 230 -1.90 -0.31 6.45
C ARG A 230 -2.19 -0.77 7.89
N THR A 231 -1.32 -0.42 8.84
CA THR A 231 -1.48 -0.73 10.28
C THR A 231 -2.45 0.20 11.00
N THR A 232 -3.03 1.19 10.31
CA THR A 232 -4.06 2.05 10.87
C THR A 232 -5.31 1.23 11.09
N GLU A 233 -5.50 0.71 12.31
CA GLU A 233 -6.74 0.04 12.68
C GLU A 233 -7.90 1.04 12.56
N MET A 234 -8.84 0.76 11.65
CA MET A 234 -10.04 1.58 11.44
C MET A 234 -11.10 1.26 12.50
N ASN A 235 -10.74 1.50 13.77
CA ASN A 235 -11.57 1.25 14.95
C ASN A 235 -12.61 2.36 15.16
N TYR A 236 -13.55 2.49 14.22
CA TYR A 236 -14.69 3.41 14.31
C TYR A 236 -15.98 2.72 14.74
#